data_AF-A0AAJ5ZX57-F1
#
_entry.id   AF-A0AAJ5ZX57-F1
#
_cell.length_a   1.000
_cell.length_b   1.000
_cell.length_c   1.000
_cell.angle_alpha   90.00
_cell.angle_beta   90.00
_cell.angle_gamma   90.00
#
_symmetry.space_group_name_H-M   'P 1'
#
loop_
_entity.id
_entity.type
_entity.pdbx_description
1 polymer ?
#
loop_
_entity_poly.entity_id
_entity_poly.type
_entity_poly.pdbx_seq_one_letter_code
_entity_poly.pdbx_strand_id
1 'polypeptide(L)'
;MPLRLVIENATFEELARGVAAAGAVFEDSGISYEDAASGMFAVELWDMKGFPEDAEPTEDQDATASVWLKAERAACEACCAGWPADKVVRAHGVLGIGAVEPRVKMANLATWPDRQRRYREIIQRLETATGPDRQLDIDICYVMGWVNEPGTPEEAAALGLPYLTSNLAEVAAITEKSLQGWKIEVDQDPCDARIIQLDRYEDDDDDLSVAAWRCADGYLHMEKPPANTAIALTLAAMRLQADSFLPPAW
;
A
#
# COMPACT_ATOMS: atom_id res chain seq x y z
N MET A 1 9.83 4.85 14.95
CA MET A 1 8.93 4.46 13.84
C MET A 1 8.50 3.01 14.05
N PRO A 2 7.29 2.53 13.64
CA PRO A 2 6.90 1.16 13.93
C PRO A 2 7.70 0.15 13.10
N LEU A 3 7.92 -1.04 13.65
CA LEU A 3 8.50 -2.16 12.94
C LEU A 3 7.46 -2.76 11.97
N ARG A 4 7.87 -3.11 10.75
CA ARG A 4 7.01 -3.73 9.74
C ARG A 4 7.65 -5.00 9.20
N LEU A 5 6.82 -5.97 8.84
CA LEU A 5 7.21 -7.20 8.16
C LEU A 5 6.39 -7.35 6.88
N VAL A 6 7.04 -7.70 5.76
CA VAL A 6 6.40 -7.93 4.47
C VAL A 6 6.77 -9.30 3.96
N ILE A 7 5.86 -10.27 4.11
CA ILE A 7 6.00 -11.62 3.58
C ILE A 7 4.79 -11.90 2.68
N GLU A 8 5.05 -12.29 1.43
CA GLU A 8 4.01 -12.55 0.46
C GLU A 8 3.15 -13.76 0.90
N ASN A 9 1.83 -13.63 0.75
CA ASN A 9 0.83 -14.62 1.16
C ASN A 9 0.73 -14.84 2.68
N ALA A 10 1.45 -14.08 3.50
CA ALA A 10 1.27 -14.14 4.94
C ALA A 10 0.01 -13.39 5.37
N THR A 11 -0.76 -14.06 6.23
CA THR A 11 -1.89 -13.48 6.95
C THR A 11 -1.41 -12.42 7.94
N PHE A 12 -2.31 -11.55 8.40
CA PHE A 12 -1.96 -10.54 9.39
C PHE A 12 -1.45 -11.14 10.70
N GLU A 13 -2.04 -12.24 11.18
CA GLU A 13 -1.56 -12.91 12.40
C GLU A 13 -0.15 -13.47 12.24
N GLU A 14 0.15 -14.06 11.08
CA GLU A 14 1.50 -14.52 10.76
C GLU A 14 2.48 -13.34 10.75
N LEU A 15 2.11 -12.23 10.10
CA LEU A 15 2.92 -11.01 10.09
C LEU A 15 3.08 -10.42 11.49
N ALA A 16 2.01 -10.39 12.30
CA ALA A 16 2.01 -9.88 13.66
C ALA A 16 2.87 -10.75 14.59
N ARG A 17 2.80 -12.09 14.47
CA ARG A 17 3.71 -13.01 15.16
C ARG A 17 5.16 -12.77 14.75
N GLY A 18 5.40 -12.55 13.46
CA GLY A 18 6.73 -12.19 12.96
C GLY A 18 7.24 -10.86 13.54
N VAL A 19 6.43 -9.81 13.52
CA VAL A 19 6.78 -8.50 14.10
C VAL A 19 7.01 -8.61 15.61
N ALA A 20 6.18 -9.36 16.33
CA ALA A 20 6.35 -9.59 17.77
C ALA A 20 7.66 -10.36 18.06
N ALA A 21 7.99 -11.38 17.26
CA ALA A 21 9.24 -12.13 17.40
C ALA A 21 10.47 -11.25 17.12
N ALA A 22 10.41 -10.40 16.09
CA ALA A 22 11.45 -9.42 15.81
C ALA A 22 11.60 -8.39 16.95
N GLY A 23 10.47 -7.88 17.47
CA GLY A 23 10.44 -6.97 18.62
C GLY A 23 11.10 -7.57 19.86
N ALA A 24 10.85 -8.84 20.16
CA ALA A 24 11.49 -9.55 21.27
C ALA A 24 13.02 -9.65 21.12
N VAL A 25 13.54 -9.80 19.88
CA VAL A 25 14.99 -9.81 19.64
C VAL A 25 15.63 -8.47 19.99
N PHE A 26 15.00 -7.37 19.59
CA PHE A 26 15.49 -6.03 19.89
C PHE A 26 15.38 -5.68 21.39
N GLU A 27 14.31 -6.14 22.05
CA GLU A 27 14.14 -5.99 23.50
C GLU A 27 15.24 -6.74 24.26
N ASP A 28 15.53 -7.99 23.88
CA ASP A 28 16.60 -8.82 24.47
C ASP A 28 18.00 -8.21 24.23
N SER A 29 18.23 -7.59 23.08
CA SER A 29 19.54 -6.98 22.76
C SER A 29 19.73 -5.60 23.38
N GLY A 30 18.65 -4.92 23.79
CA GLY A 30 18.70 -3.51 24.23
C GLY A 30 19.05 -2.51 23.12
N ILE A 31 18.96 -2.93 21.85
CA ILE A 31 19.28 -2.09 20.67
C ILE A 31 17.95 -1.65 20.06
N SER A 32 17.82 -0.34 19.80
CA SER A 32 16.61 0.19 19.16
C SER A 32 16.49 -0.32 17.72
N TYR A 33 15.26 -0.38 17.21
CA TYR A 33 15.02 -0.80 15.83
C TYR A 33 15.76 0.15 14.87
N GLU A 34 15.71 1.45 15.16
CA GLU A 34 16.34 2.52 14.39
C GLU A 34 17.87 2.39 14.32
N ASP A 35 18.53 2.04 15.43
CA ASP A 35 19.99 1.85 15.45
C ASP A 35 20.38 0.60 14.65
N ALA A 36 19.63 -0.50 14.83
CA ALA A 36 19.86 -1.74 14.09
C ALA A 36 19.65 -1.57 12.57
N ALA A 37 18.61 -0.84 12.15
CA ALA A 37 18.40 -0.49 10.74
C ALA A 37 19.50 0.43 10.20
N SER A 38 20.02 1.35 11.01
CA SER A 38 21.12 2.23 10.63
C SER A 38 22.42 1.45 10.41
N GLY A 39 22.70 0.47 11.27
CA GLY A 39 23.80 -0.49 11.09
C GLY A 39 23.65 -1.29 9.79
N MET A 40 22.45 -1.86 9.56
CA MET A 40 22.17 -2.61 8.33
C MET A 40 22.36 -1.74 7.07
N PHE A 41 21.94 -0.48 7.11
CA PHE A 41 22.13 0.45 6.00
C PHE A 41 23.61 0.72 5.70
N ALA A 42 24.46 0.81 6.73
CA ALA A 42 25.91 0.97 6.55
C ALA A 42 26.52 -0.24 5.83
N VAL A 43 26.15 -1.46 6.24
CA VAL A 43 26.61 -2.72 5.61
C VAL A 43 26.15 -2.82 4.16
N GLU A 44 24.87 -2.59 3.88
CA GLU A 44 24.31 -2.65 2.52
C GLU A 44 24.92 -1.59 1.59
N LEU A 45 25.15 -0.38 2.10
CA LEU A 45 25.79 0.68 1.32
C LEU A 45 27.25 0.36 1.00
N TRP A 46 27.95 -0.32 1.90
CA TRP A 46 29.33 -0.77 1.68
C TRP A 46 29.39 -1.87 0.60
N ASP A 47 28.51 -2.87 0.67
CA ASP A 47 28.36 -3.91 -0.36
C ASP A 47 27.99 -3.30 -1.73
N MET A 48 26.98 -2.44 -1.77
CA MET A 48 26.54 -1.76 -3.00
C MET A 48 27.67 -0.96 -3.68
N LYS A 49 28.64 -0.46 -2.91
CA LYS A 49 29.80 0.27 -3.41
C LYS A 49 30.99 -0.62 -3.76
N GLY A 50 30.88 -1.94 -3.57
CA GLY A 50 31.94 -2.91 -3.87
C GLY A 50 33.00 -3.01 -2.77
N PHE A 51 32.62 -2.85 -1.51
CA PHE A 51 33.47 -3.00 -0.34
C PHE A 51 34.74 -2.10 -0.31
N PRO A 52 34.62 -0.77 -0.49
CA PRO A 52 35.76 0.14 -0.37
C PRO A 52 36.35 0.13 1.05
N GLU A 53 37.68 0.01 1.17
CA GLU A 53 38.39 -0.11 2.47
C GLU A 53 38.18 1.12 3.38
N ASP A 54 37.96 2.30 2.82
CA ASP A 54 37.78 3.55 3.57
C ASP A 54 36.35 3.82 4.05
N ALA A 55 35.41 2.93 3.72
CA ALA A 55 34.01 3.02 4.13
C ALA A 55 33.47 1.69 4.71
N GLU A 56 34.37 0.85 5.24
CA GLU A 56 34.00 -0.33 6.02
C GLU A 56 33.14 0.08 7.24
N PRO A 57 32.02 -0.61 7.52
CA PRO A 57 31.23 -0.39 8.71
C PRO A 57 32.08 -0.54 9.98
N THR A 58 31.79 0.27 11.00
CA THR A 58 32.44 0.13 12.30
C THR A 58 31.98 -1.15 13.01
N GLU A 59 32.76 -1.61 13.99
CA GLU A 59 32.35 -2.77 14.81
C GLU A 59 30.97 -2.59 15.45
N ASP A 60 30.62 -1.37 15.86
CA ASP A 60 29.29 -1.04 16.39
C ASP A 60 28.19 -1.12 15.31
N GLN A 61 28.48 -0.69 14.08
CA GLN A 61 27.55 -0.80 12.96
C GLN A 61 27.32 -2.26 12.56
N ASP A 62 28.37 -3.08 12.57
CA ASP A 62 28.28 -4.52 12.33
C ASP A 62 27.50 -5.24 13.44
N ALA A 63 27.74 -4.87 14.69
CA ALA A 63 27.02 -5.44 15.84
C ALA A 63 25.52 -5.10 15.79
N THR A 64 25.18 -3.86 15.48
CA THR A 64 23.79 -3.42 15.35
C THR A 64 23.10 -4.03 14.11
N ALA A 65 23.80 -4.15 12.96
CA ALA A 65 23.32 -4.86 11.77
C ALA A 65 23.06 -6.36 12.05
N SER A 66 23.93 -6.99 12.84
CA SER A 66 23.76 -8.40 13.23
C SER A 66 22.48 -8.63 14.04
N VAL A 67 22.09 -7.67 14.88
CA VAL A 67 20.80 -7.72 15.60
C VAL A 67 19.64 -7.57 14.64
N TRP A 68 19.73 -6.69 13.63
CA TRP A 68 18.71 -6.58 12.58
C TRP A 68 18.49 -7.92 11.85
N LEU A 69 19.56 -8.58 11.42
CA LEU A 69 19.48 -9.89 10.74
C LEU A 69 18.91 -10.99 11.65
N LYS A 70 19.24 -10.96 12.95
CA LYS A 70 18.64 -11.88 13.95
C LYS A 70 17.14 -11.62 14.10
N ALA A 71 16.73 -10.35 14.16
CA ALA A 71 15.33 -9.96 14.27
C ALA A 71 14.54 -10.36 13.01
N GLU A 72 15.09 -10.13 11.81
CA GLU A 72 14.45 -10.52 10.55
C GLU A 72 14.28 -12.04 10.45
N ARG A 73 15.29 -12.81 10.87
CA ARG A 73 15.20 -14.27 10.93
C ARG A 73 14.10 -14.74 11.88
N ALA A 74 14.07 -14.19 13.10
CA ALA A 74 13.02 -14.51 14.06
C ALA A 74 11.63 -14.15 13.51
N ALA A 75 11.53 -13.03 12.78
CA ALA A 75 10.31 -12.61 12.11
C ALA A 75 9.85 -13.64 11.08
N CYS A 76 10.73 -14.08 10.18
CA CYS A 76 10.43 -15.09 9.17
C CYS A 76 10.02 -16.43 9.79
N GLU A 77 10.75 -16.90 10.80
CA GLU A 77 10.48 -18.18 11.47
C GLU A 77 9.12 -18.19 12.17
N ALA A 78 8.80 -17.11 12.90
CA ALA A 78 7.52 -17.00 13.60
C ALA A 78 6.34 -16.75 12.64
N CYS A 79 6.58 -16.00 11.56
CA CYS A 79 5.58 -15.73 10.54
C CYS A 79 5.24 -16.99 9.75
N CYS A 80 6.25 -17.69 9.23
CA CYS A 80 6.09 -18.90 8.42
C CYS A 80 5.85 -20.17 9.26
N ALA A 81 5.56 -20.04 10.56
CA ALA A 81 5.35 -21.17 11.44
C ALA A 81 4.16 -22.02 10.95
N GLY A 82 4.43 -23.28 10.60
CA GLY A 82 3.42 -24.21 10.06
C GLY A 82 3.25 -24.16 8.54
N TRP A 83 4.03 -23.35 7.82
CA TRP A 83 3.99 -23.30 6.36
C TRP A 83 4.63 -24.54 5.72
N PRO A 84 4.18 -24.93 4.51
CA PRO A 84 4.91 -25.86 3.67
C PRO A 84 6.36 -25.38 3.45
N ALA A 85 7.33 -26.29 3.49
CA ALA A 85 8.76 -25.95 3.43
C ALA A 85 9.16 -25.19 2.16
N ASP A 86 8.43 -25.39 1.05
CA ASP A 86 8.60 -24.68 -0.22
C ASP A 86 8.05 -23.25 -0.22
N LYS A 87 7.26 -22.88 0.79
CA LYS A 87 6.69 -21.55 0.96
C LYS A 87 7.38 -20.70 2.02
N VAL A 88 8.21 -21.31 2.87
CA VAL A 88 8.93 -20.60 3.93
C VAL A 88 9.88 -19.57 3.32
N VAL A 89 9.67 -18.31 3.66
CA VAL A 89 10.52 -17.20 3.21
C VAL A 89 11.79 -17.15 4.05
N ARG A 90 12.94 -16.98 3.39
CA ARG A 90 14.23 -16.78 4.06
C ARG A 90 14.43 -15.29 4.34
N ALA A 91 15.07 -14.98 5.48
CA ALA A 91 15.39 -13.63 5.90
C ALA A 91 16.25 -12.91 4.86
N HIS A 92 15.63 -12.02 4.08
CA HIS A 92 16.31 -11.08 3.20
C HIS A 92 15.37 -9.93 2.80
N GLY A 93 15.48 -8.79 3.49
CA GLY A 93 14.80 -7.54 3.11
C GLY A 93 13.28 -7.52 3.31
N VAL A 94 12.77 -8.36 4.22
CA VAL A 94 11.35 -8.46 4.57
C VAL A 94 11.00 -7.65 5.82
N LEU A 95 11.96 -7.41 6.70
CA LEU A 95 11.80 -6.54 7.86
C LEU A 95 12.10 -5.09 7.47
N GLY A 96 11.36 -4.14 8.03
CA GLY A 96 11.58 -2.71 7.81
C GLY A 96 11.06 -1.88 8.96
N ILE A 97 11.28 -0.57 8.87
CA ILE A 97 10.72 0.41 9.81
C ILE A 97 9.87 1.42 9.03
N GLY A 98 8.75 1.86 9.61
CA GLY A 98 7.83 2.85 9.03
C GLY A 98 6.57 2.23 8.43
N ALA A 99 5.75 3.07 7.80
CA ALA A 99 4.55 2.61 7.08
C ALA A 99 4.94 1.73 5.87
N VAL A 100 4.03 0.85 5.44
CA VAL A 100 4.20 0.12 4.18
C VAL A 100 4.24 1.16 3.06
N GLU A 101 5.31 1.13 2.26
CA GLU A 101 5.42 2.02 1.13
C GLU A 101 4.26 1.77 0.16
N PRO A 102 3.50 2.80 -0.25
CA PRO A 102 2.35 2.61 -1.13
C PRO A 102 2.78 1.95 -2.43
N ARG A 103 2.06 0.92 -2.88
CA ARG A 103 2.33 0.28 -4.18
C ARG A 103 2.36 1.32 -5.31
N VAL A 104 1.49 2.34 -5.22
CA VAL A 104 1.46 3.44 -6.17
C VAL A 104 2.72 4.32 -6.14
N LYS A 105 3.41 4.46 -5.01
CA LYS A 105 4.72 5.12 -4.95
C LYS A 105 5.74 4.32 -5.75
N MET A 106 5.74 3.01 -5.58
CA MET A 106 6.68 2.08 -6.24
C MET A 106 6.47 2.00 -7.76
N ALA A 107 5.30 2.36 -8.28
CA ALA A 107 5.03 2.38 -9.72
C ALA A 107 5.98 3.32 -10.50
N ASN A 108 6.31 4.48 -9.93
CA ASN A 108 7.32 5.39 -10.46
C ASN A 108 7.81 6.34 -9.36
N LEU A 109 9.00 6.08 -8.82
CA LEU A 109 9.57 6.87 -7.73
C LEU A 109 9.90 8.32 -8.16
N ALA A 110 10.28 8.54 -9.42
CA ALA A 110 10.70 9.85 -9.90
C ALA A 110 9.53 10.86 -9.95
N THR A 111 8.33 10.40 -10.31
CA THR A 111 7.13 11.25 -10.41
C THR A 111 6.28 11.25 -9.14
N TRP A 112 6.62 10.40 -8.15
CA TRP A 112 5.79 10.22 -6.95
C TRP A 112 5.46 11.51 -6.19
N PRO A 113 6.39 12.43 -5.91
CA PRO A 113 6.06 13.66 -5.18
C PRO A 113 5.00 14.52 -5.88
N ASP A 114 4.97 14.52 -7.21
CA ASP A 114 3.95 15.22 -7.99
C ASP A 114 2.61 14.48 -7.95
N ARG A 115 2.63 13.17 -8.22
CA ARG A 115 1.44 12.31 -8.17
C ARG A 115 0.76 12.36 -6.81
N GLN A 116 1.53 12.26 -5.72
CA GLN A 116 1.02 12.31 -4.35
C GLN A 116 0.27 13.62 -4.05
N ARG A 117 0.79 14.77 -4.49
CA ARG A 117 0.11 16.07 -4.27
C ARG A 117 -1.22 16.18 -5.02
N ARG A 118 -1.36 15.50 -6.14
CA ARG A 118 -2.57 15.52 -6.99
C ARG A 118 -3.67 14.59 -6.50
N TYR A 119 -3.38 13.58 -5.68
CA TYR A 119 -4.40 12.62 -5.20
C TYR A 119 -5.64 13.30 -4.61
N ARG A 120 -5.44 14.31 -3.75
CA ARG A 120 -6.55 15.05 -3.12
C ARG A 120 -7.39 15.82 -4.15
N GLU A 121 -6.74 16.42 -5.14
CA GLU A 121 -7.43 17.12 -6.23
C GLU A 121 -8.28 16.14 -7.07
N ILE A 122 -7.73 14.97 -7.40
CA ILE A 122 -8.44 13.94 -8.17
C ILE A 122 -9.65 13.39 -7.41
N ILE A 123 -9.51 13.16 -6.11
CA ILE A 123 -10.63 12.75 -5.24
C ILE A 123 -11.72 13.83 -5.28
N GLN A 124 -11.39 15.11 -5.08
CA GLN A 124 -12.38 16.20 -5.14
C GLN A 124 -13.07 16.32 -6.50
N ARG A 125 -12.34 16.09 -7.61
CA ARG A 125 -12.92 16.06 -8.96
C ARG A 125 -13.88 14.90 -9.15
N LEU A 126 -13.56 13.70 -8.64
CA LEU A 126 -14.48 12.56 -8.63
C LEU A 126 -15.73 12.82 -7.78
N GLU A 127 -15.57 13.45 -6.61
CA GLU A 127 -16.66 13.80 -5.70
C GLU A 127 -17.65 14.81 -6.33
N THR A 128 -17.15 15.71 -7.17
CA THR A 128 -17.96 16.78 -7.79
C THR A 128 -18.33 16.48 -9.25
N ALA A 129 -17.88 15.35 -9.79
CA ALA A 129 -18.19 14.95 -11.15
C ALA A 129 -19.69 14.74 -11.34
N THR A 130 -20.24 15.29 -12.43
CA THR A 130 -21.65 15.17 -12.81
C THR A 130 -21.91 14.05 -13.81
N GLY A 131 -20.86 13.34 -14.23
CA GLY A 131 -20.90 12.25 -15.19
C GLY A 131 -19.49 11.84 -15.64
N PRO A 132 -19.38 11.03 -16.70
CA PRO A 132 -18.10 10.64 -17.28
C PRO A 132 -17.20 11.84 -17.64
N ASP A 133 -15.92 11.73 -17.30
CA ASP A 133 -14.90 12.74 -17.61
C ASP A 133 -13.62 12.01 -18.08
N ARG A 134 -13.36 12.11 -19.38
CA ARG A 134 -12.21 11.45 -19.99
C ARG A 134 -10.88 12.05 -19.54
N GLN A 135 -10.81 13.36 -19.30
CA GLN A 135 -9.57 13.96 -18.81
C GLN A 135 -9.27 13.49 -17.39
N LEU A 136 -10.31 13.37 -16.55
CA LEU A 136 -10.20 12.81 -15.22
C LEU A 136 -9.71 11.35 -15.24
N ASP A 137 -10.20 10.50 -16.16
CA ASP A 137 -9.68 9.13 -16.32
C ASP A 137 -8.16 9.10 -16.52
N ILE A 138 -7.66 10.00 -17.37
CA ILE A 138 -6.23 10.09 -17.74
C ILE A 138 -5.42 10.58 -16.54
N ASP A 139 -5.92 11.61 -15.85
CA ASP A 139 -5.27 12.15 -14.67
C ASP A 139 -5.22 11.10 -13.53
N ILE A 140 -6.25 10.26 -13.40
CA ILE A 140 -6.25 9.10 -12.50
C ILE A 140 -5.15 8.11 -12.91
N CYS A 141 -5.06 7.74 -14.19
CA CYS A 141 -4.00 6.85 -14.67
C CYS A 141 -2.59 7.39 -14.37
N TYR A 142 -2.40 8.71 -14.49
CA TYR A 142 -1.14 9.37 -14.14
C TYR A 142 -0.87 9.26 -12.64
N VAL A 143 -1.80 9.65 -11.75
CA VAL A 143 -1.54 9.59 -10.30
C VAL A 143 -1.36 8.15 -9.79
N MET A 144 -2.06 7.19 -10.40
CA MET A 144 -1.89 5.75 -10.16
C MET A 144 -0.55 5.20 -10.68
N GLY A 145 0.21 6.00 -11.43
CA GLY A 145 1.53 5.64 -11.96
C GLY A 145 1.49 4.69 -13.16
N TRP A 146 0.35 4.58 -13.85
CA TRP A 146 0.22 3.77 -15.06
C TRP A 146 0.79 4.46 -16.29
N VAL A 147 0.89 5.79 -16.24
CA VAL A 147 1.59 6.62 -17.23
C VAL A 147 2.53 7.60 -16.52
N ASN A 148 3.55 8.06 -17.25
CA ASN A 148 4.61 8.90 -16.69
C ASN A 148 4.36 10.40 -16.81
N GLU A 149 3.42 10.80 -17.66
CA GLU A 149 3.08 12.19 -17.91
C GLU A 149 1.55 12.34 -17.99
N PRO A 150 0.98 13.50 -17.59
CA PRO A 150 -0.38 13.85 -17.97
C PRO A 150 -0.49 13.85 -19.50
N GLY A 151 -1.59 13.34 -20.04
CA GLY A 151 -1.76 13.19 -21.49
C GLY A 151 -3.08 13.74 -22.00
N THR A 152 -3.22 13.75 -23.32
CA THR A 152 -4.48 14.10 -23.99
C THR A 152 -5.35 12.87 -24.23
N PRO A 153 -6.66 13.06 -24.50
CA PRO A 153 -7.55 11.95 -24.88
C PRO A 153 -7.08 11.12 -26.07
N GLU A 154 -6.40 11.75 -27.04
CA GLU A 154 -5.86 11.06 -28.23
C GLU A 154 -4.70 10.13 -27.86
N GLU A 155 -3.77 10.58 -27.02
CA GLU A 155 -2.66 9.78 -26.51
C GLU A 155 -3.17 8.62 -25.64
N ALA A 156 -4.14 8.92 -24.77
CA ALA A 156 -4.80 7.92 -23.93
C ALA A 156 -5.50 6.84 -24.77
N ALA A 157 -6.12 7.20 -25.89
CA ALA A 157 -6.72 6.23 -26.81
C ALA A 157 -5.64 5.37 -27.50
N ALA A 158 -4.52 5.98 -27.92
CA ALA A 158 -3.41 5.24 -28.54
C ALA A 158 -2.76 4.24 -27.57
N LEU A 159 -2.71 4.57 -26.27
CA LEU A 159 -2.20 3.71 -25.21
C LEU A 159 -3.23 2.70 -24.68
N GLY A 160 -4.51 2.83 -25.08
CA GLY A 160 -5.59 1.97 -24.58
C GLY A 160 -5.88 2.17 -23.09
N LEU A 161 -5.78 3.41 -22.59
CA LEU A 161 -6.07 3.71 -21.18
C LEU A 161 -7.55 3.48 -20.85
N PRO A 162 -7.87 2.95 -19.65
CA PRO A 162 -9.22 2.57 -19.28
C PRO A 162 -10.15 3.77 -19.06
N TYR A 163 -11.47 3.54 -19.12
CA TYR A 163 -12.52 4.53 -18.91
C TYR A 163 -13.07 4.49 -17.46
N LEU A 164 -12.30 5.06 -16.54
CA LEU A 164 -12.53 4.91 -15.09
C LEU A 164 -13.80 5.61 -14.55
N THR A 165 -14.33 6.59 -15.28
CA THR A 165 -15.53 7.36 -14.88
C THR A 165 -16.79 6.97 -15.66
N SER A 166 -16.69 6.06 -16.63
CA SER A 166 -17.82 5.62 -17.47
C SER A 166 -18.00 4.11 -17.62
N ASN A 167 -16.98 3.30 -17.39
CA ASN A 167 -17.02 1.86 -17.66
C ASN A 167 -16.88 1.05 -16.36
N LEU A 168 -18.00 0.78 -15.68
CA LEU A 168 -18.01 0.02 -14.44
C LEU A 168 -17.35 -1.35 -14.59
N ALA A 169 -17.59 -2.06 -15.70
CA ALA A 169 -17.06 -3.41 -15.89
C ALA A 169 -15.52 -3.40 -15.96
N GLU A 170 -14.95 -2.39 -16.62
CA GLU A 170 -13.50 -2.21 -16.70
C GLU A 170 -12.90 -1.81 -15.35
N VAL A 171 -13.54 -0.88 -14.62
CA VAL A 171 -13.11 -0.48 -13.27
C VAL A 171 -13.15 -1.68 -12.31
N ALA A 172 -14.23 -2.48 -12.35
CA ALA A 172 -14.38 -3.67 -11.53
C ALA A 172 -13.27 -4.69 -11.83
N ALA A 173 -13.03 -5.01 -13.11
CA ALA A 173 -12.00 -5.96 -13.50
C ALA A 173 -10.59 -5.51 -13.07
N ILE A 174 -10.27 -4.22 -13.20
CA ILE A 174 -8.99 -3.65 -12.73
C ILE A 174 -8.88 -3.76 -11.21
N THR A 175 -9.96 -3.43 -10.49
CA THR A 175 -9.99 -3.43 -9.02
C THR A 175 -9.86 -4.84 -8.46
N GLU A 176 -10.62 -5.81 -8.98
CA GLU A 176 -10.55 -7.23 -8.59
C GLU A 176 -9.15 -7.81 -8.83
N LYS A 177 -8.54 -7.47 -9.98
CA LYS A 177 -7.17 -7.90 -10.29
C LYS A 177 -6.15 -7.30 -9.32
N SER A 178 -6.34 -6.05 -8.92
CA SER A 178 -5.41 -5.31 -8.06
C SER A 178 -5.55 -5.66 -6.58
N LEU A 179 -6.76 -6.03 -6.15
CA LEU A 179 -7.16 -6.28 -4.77
C LEU A 179 -7.64 -7.72 -4.60
N GLN A 180 -6.80 -8.69 -5.00
CA GLN A 180 -7.11 -10.11 -4.81
C GLN A 180 -7.40 -10.41 -3.33
N GLY A 181 -8.53 -11.07 -3.06
CA GLY A 181 -8.99 -11.38 -1.70
C GLY A 181 -9.90 -10.31 -1.07
N TRP A 182 -10.10 -9.15 -1.71
CA TRP A 182 -11.04 -8.14 -1.25
C TRP A 182 -12.41 -8.32 -1.90
N LYS A 183 -13.47 -8.01 -1.16
CA LYS A 183 -14.84 -7.93 -1.68
C LYS A 183 -15.09 -6.55 -2.22
N ILE A 184 -15.73 -6.49 -3.39
CA ILE A 184 -16.24 -5.26 -3.98
C ILE A 184 -17.75 -5.33 -3.96
N GLU A 185 -18.38 -4.31 -3.39
CA GLU A 185 -19.82 -4.10 -3.42
C GLU A 185 -20.13 -2.84 -4.20
N VAL A 186 -21.12 -2.89 -5.09
CA VAL A 186 -21.54 -1.75 -5.90
C VAL A 186 -23.07 -1.65 -5.85
N ASP A 187 -23.56 -0.53 -5.38
CA ASP A 187 -24.98 -0.20 -5.34
C ASP A 187 -25.32 0.73 -6.52
N GLN A 188 -26.41 0.45 -7.24
CA GLN A 188 -26.81 1.26 -8.40
C GLN A 188 -27.77 2.41 -8.06
N ASP A 189 -28.57 2.26 -7.01
CA ASP A 189 -29.52 3.28 -6.57
C ASP A 189 -29.68 3.28 -5.04
N PRO A 190 -29.12 4.28 -4.34
CA PRO A 190 -28.23 5.32 -4.86
C PRO A 190 -26.88 4.74 -5.34
N CYS A 191 -26.21 5.42 -6.28
CA CYS A 191 -24.88 5.01 -6.74
C CYS A 191 -23.87 5.06 -5.59
N ASP A 192 -23.32 3.91 -5.21
CA ASP A 192 -22.27 3.81 -4.19
C ASP A 192 -21.38 2.59 -4.48
N ALA A 193 -20.21 2.54 -3.87
CA ALA A 193 -19.34 1.38 -3.92
C ALA A 193 -18.54 1.25 -2.63
N ARG A 194 -18.29 0.01 -2.22
CA ARG A 194 -17.47 -0.31 -1.06
C ARG A 194 -16.44 -1.38 -1.42
N ILE A 195 -15.23 -1.19 -0.94
CA ILE A 195 -14.16 -2.19 -1.04
C ILE A 195 -13.88 -2.64 0.39
N ILE A 196 -14.04 -3.94 0.63
CA ILE A 196 -14.04 -4.55 1.97
C ILE A 196 -13.00 -5.65 1.99
N GLN A 197 -12.11 -5.61 2.97
CA GLN A 197 -11.16 -6.71 3.18
C GLN A 197 -11.90 -7.90 3.82
N LEU A 198 -11.89 -9.07 3.17
CA LEU A 198 -12.67 -10.24 3.61
C LEU A 198 -12.03 -11.06 4.74
N ASP A 199 -10.72 -10.90 4.98
CA ASP A 199 -9.96 -11.74 5.91
C ASP A 199 -9.94 -11.17 7.35
N ARG A 200 -11.12 -11.00 7.96
CA ARG A 200 -11.25 -10.81 9.41
C ARG A 200 -12.16 -11.88 10.02
N TYR A 201 -11.67 -12.54 11.07
CA TYR A 201 -12.51 -13.31 12.00
C TYR A 201 -13.17 -12.35 13.01
N GLU A 202 -14.27 -12.83 13.59
CA GLU A 202 -15.39 -12.12 14.23
C GLU A 202 -15.13 -11.18 15.43
N ASP A 203 -13.89 -10.82 15.77
CA ASP A 203 -13.55 -10.17 17.06
C ASP A 203 -12.80 -8.82 16.97
N ASP A 204 -12.70 -8.19 15.80
CA ASP A 204 -11.98 -6.90 15.66
C ASP A 204 -12.90 -5.84 14.99
N ASP A 205 -13.41 -4.89 15.78
CA ASP A 205 -14.47 -3.90 15.43
C ASP A 205 -14.11 -2.92 14.28
N ASP A 206 -12.86 -2.89 13.81
CA ASP A 206 -12.38 -1.93 12.79
C ASP A 206 -12.35 -2.52 11.36
N ASP A 207 -13.48 -3.00 10.83
CA ASP A 207 -13.57 -3.50 9.44
C ASP A 207 -12.88 -2.54 8.46
N LEU A 208 -11.77 -2.98 7.84
CA LEU A 208 -11.07 -2.21 6.80
C LEU A 208 -11.95 -2.20 5.54
N SER A 209 -12.86 -1.23 5.53
CA SER A 209 -13.77 -0.95 4.44
C SER A 209 -13.62 0.50 4.02
N VAL A 210 -13.57 0.73 2.72
CA VAL A 210 -13.54 2.08 2.16
C VAL A 210 -14.73 2.26 1.25
N ALA A 211 -15.51 3.30 1.52
CA ALA A 211 -16.71 3.64 0.78
C ALA A 211 -16.49 4.82 -0.18
N ALA A 212 -17.21 4.81 -1.30
CA ALA A 212 -17.29 5.92 -2.24
C ALA A 212 -18.15 7.07 -1.69
N TRP A 213 -19.20 6.75 -0.94
CA TRP A 213 -20.08 7.76 -0.37
C TRP A 213 -20.43 7.48 1.08
N ARG A 214 -21.02 6.31 1.38
CA ARG A 214 -21.55 5.99 2.71
C ARG A 214 -20.77 4.83 3.34
N CYS A 215 -20.12 5.12 4.45
CA CYS A 215 -19.46 4.13 5.29
C CYS A 215 -20.49 3.24 6.03
N ALA A 216 -20.04 2.07 6.49
CA ALA A 216 -20.90 1.12 7.19
C ALA A 216 -21.46 1.66 8.52
N ASP A 217 -20.71 2.56 9.17
CA ASP A 217 -21.08 3.25 10.43
C ASP A 217 -22.06 4.42 10.22
N GLY A 218 -22.41 4.73 8.96
CA GLY A 218 -23.28 5.85 8.60
C GLY A 218 -22.57 7.17 8.33
N TYR A 219 -21.24 7.24 8.45
CA TYR A 219 -20.47 8.42 8.02
C TYR A 219 -20.62 8.61 6.51
N LEU A 220 -20.78 9.87 6.08
CA LEU A 220 -20.87 10.25 4.68
C LEU A 220 -19.64 11.06 4.30
N HIS A 221 -18.87 10.56 3.33
CA HIS A 221 -17.76 11.33 2.76
C HIS A 221 -18.23 12.52 1.93
N MET A 222 -19.47 12.49 1.44
CA MET A 222 -20.04 13.49 0.52
C MET A 222 -21.51 13.74 0.86
N GLU A 223 -22.05 14.91 0.52
CA GLU A 223 -23.47 15.23 0.73
C GLU A 223 -24.41 14.46 -0.21
N LYS A 224 -23.91 14.02 -1.37
CA LYS A 224 -24.68 13.37 -2.45
C LYS A 224 -23.93 12.15 -2.97
N PRO A 225 -24.64 11.15 -3.52
CA PRO A 225 -23.99 10.02 -4.17
C PRO A 225 -23.18 10.46 -5.39
N PRO A 226 -22.13 9.71 -5.75
CA PRO A 226 -21.46 9.80 -7.04
C PRO A 226 -22.44 9.78 -8.23
N ALA A 227 -22.09 10.48 -9.31
CA ALA A 227 -22.97 10.60 -10.48
C ALA A 227 -23.23 9.28 -11.22
N ASN A 228 -22.37 8.28 -11.06
CA ASN A 228 -22.59 6.92 -11.55
C ASN A 228 -21.74 5.90 -10.76
N THR A 229 -22.00 4.62 -10.96
CA THR A 229 -21.32 3.52 -10.26
C THR A 229 -19.85 3.31 -10.64
N ALA A 230 -19.44 3.69 -11.86
CA ALA A 230 -18.01 3.65 -12.23
C ALA A 230 -17.22 4.70 -11.44
N ILE A 231 -17.75 5.92 -11.33
CA ILE A 231 -17.19 6.98 -10.48
C ILE A 231 -17.18 6.51 -9.02
N ALA A 232 -18.25 5.89 -8.54
CA ALA A 232 -18.31 5.37 -7.18
C ALA A 232 -17.16 4.38 -6.90
N LEU A 233 -17.02 3.34 -7.73
CA LEU A 233 -15.98 2.34 -7.51
C LEU A 233 -14.56 2.92 -7.66
N THR A 234 -14.34 3.78 -8.65
CA THR A 234 -13.07 4.49 -8.81
C THR A 234 -12.73 5.37 -7.61
N LEU A 235 -13.72 6.06 -7.04
CA LEU A 235 -13.55 6.89 -5.85
C LEU A 235 -13.20 6.06 -4.61
N ALA A 236 -13.88 4.93 -4.39
CA ALA A 236 -13.54 4.00 -3.31
C ALA A 236 -12.10 3.47 -3.44
N ALA A 237 -11.69 3.08 -4.66
CA ALA A 237 -10.33 2.61 -4.92
C ALA A 237 -9.27 3.70 -4.70
N MET A 238 -9.56 4.94 -5.12
CA MET A 238 -8.67 6.09 -4.92
C MET A 238 -8.50 6.44 -3.44
N ARG A 239 -9.58 6.39 -2.65
CA ARG A 239 -9.53 6.58 -1.19
C ARG A 239 -8.74 5.49 -0.50
N LEU A 240 -8.96 4.22 -0.88
CA LEU A 240 -8.20 3.10 -0.32
C LEU A 240 -6.69 3.26 -0.55
N GLN A 241 -6.28 3.75 -1.73
CA GLN A 241 -4.87 4.09 -1.94
C GLN A 241 -4.45 5.27 -1.07
N ALA A 242 -5.23 6.35 -1.04
CA ALA A 242 -4.92 7.56 -0.29
C ALA A 242 -4.71 7.29 1.21
N ASP A 243 -5.48 6.39 1.82
CA ASP A 243 -5.34 6.01 3.24
C ASP A 243 -3.95 5.46 3.58
N SER A 244 -3.22 4.93 2.59
CA SER A 244 -1.87 4.41 2.80
C SER A 244 -0.76 5.49 2.83
N PHE A 245 -1.04 6.75 2.48
CA PHE A 245 0.00 7.81 2.41
C PHE A 245 -0.46 9.26 2.59
N LEU A 246 -1.76 9.53 2.63
CA LEU A 246 -2.28 10.82 3.07
C LEU A 246 -2.58 10.73 4.56
N PRO A 247 -2.25 11.77 5.34
CA PRO A 247 -2.71 11.83 6.73
C PRO A 247 -4.25 11.76 6.74
N PRO A 248 -4.87 11.08 7.72
CA PRO A 248 -6.31 11.05 7.87
C PRO A 248 -6.85 12.48 7.83
N ALA A 249 -7.75 12.75 6.88
CA ALA A 249 -8.49 14.00 6.86
C ALA A 249 -9.57 13.89 7.93
N TRP A 250 -9.26 14.34 9.14
CA TRP A 250 -10.25 14.59 10.19
C TRP A 250 -11.12 15.80 9.82
#